data_AF-A0A969I5I3-F1
#
_entry.id   AF-A0A969I5I3-F1
#
_cell.length_a   1.000
_cell.length_b   1.000
_cell.length_c   1.000
_cell.angle_alpha   90.00
_cell.angle_beta   90.00
_cell.angle_gamma   90.00
#
_symmetry.space_group_name_H-M   'P 1'
#
loop_
_entity.id
_entity.type
_entity.pdbx_description
1 polymer ?
#
loop_
_entity_poly.entity_id
_entity_poly.type
_entity_poly.pdbx_seq_one_letter_code
_entity_poly.pdbx_strand_id
1 'polypeptide(L)'
;MRVNIVGFAIDDAKLAATLRHWTDVAGGLYFEAQDARSLDASMTAATRPGFTIVNAQNQVVAEGTVGGEAVTVMPGTYTVRLAGKAGRSQQVTVKPGETTAVAL
;
A
#
# COMPACT_ATOMS: atom_id res chain seq x y z
N MET A 1 9.24 -5.16 -10.75
CA MET A 1 7.89 -5.53 -11.23
C MET A 1 7.06 -5.75 -9.99
N ARG A 2 5.88 -5.11 -9.85
CA ARG A 2 4.99 -5.29 -8.70
C ARG A 2 3.89 -6.29 -9.05
N VAL A 3 3.65 -7.26 -8.16
CA VAL A 3 2.62 -8.30 -8.36
C VAL A 3 1.74 -8.39 -7.13
N ASN A 4 0.45 -8.10 -7.30
CA ASN A 4 -0.56 -8.36 -6.27
C ASN A 4 -1.27 -9.67 -6.60
N ILE A 5 -1.52 -10.49 -5.59
CA ILE A 5 -2.18 -11.79 -5.73
C ILE A 5 -3.45 -11.78 -4.88
N VAL A 6 -4.56 -12.21 -5.48
CA VAL A 6 -5.82 -12.43 -4.77
C VAL A 6 -6.11 -13.93 -4.75
N GLY A 7 -6.05 -14.53 -3.57
CA GLY A 7 -6.45 -15.92 -3.34
C GLY A 7 -7.95 -15.99 -3.04
N PHE A 8 -8.68 -16.87 -3.72
CA PHE A 8 -10.11 -17.05 -3.51
C PHE A 8 -10.40 -18.46 -3.00
N ALA A 9 -11.09 -18.56 -1.86
CA ALA A 9 -11.48 -19.81 -1.22
C ALA A 9 -10.29 -20.79 -1.07
N ILE A 10 -9.15 -20.29 -0.59
CA ILE A 10 -7.96 -21.10 -0.34
C ILE A 10 -8.00 -21.61 1.11
N ASP A 11 -8.28 -22.89 1.28
CA ASP A 11 -8.29 -23.55 2.60
C ASP A 11 -6.92 -24.16 2.97
N ASP A 12 -5.92 -24.03 2.09
CA ASP A 12 -4.55 -24.51 2.31
C ASP A 12 -3.64 -23.37 2.81
N ALA A 13 -3.35 -23.39 4.11
CA ALA A 13 -2.48 -22.42 4.76
C ALA A 13 -1.04 -22.41 4.21
N LYS A 14 -0.53 -23.55 3.72
CA LYS A 14 0.81 -23.64 3.13
C LYS A 14 0.84 -22.97 1.75
N LEU A 15 -0.23 -23.12 0.97
CA LEU A 15 -0.37 -22.41 -0.29
C LEU A 15 -0.49 -20.89 -0.07
N ALA A 16 -1.33 -20.45 0.88
CA ALA A 16 -1.48 -19.04 1.23
C ALA A 16 -0.13 -18.41 1.65
N ALA A 17 0.64 -19.09 2.49
CA ALA A 17 1.98 -18.64 2.88
C ALA A 17 2.94 -18.52 1.69
N THR A 18 2.86 -19.45 0.73
CA THR A 18 3.67 -19.41 -0.49
C THR A 18 3.33 -18.21 -1.37
N LEU A 19 2.04 -17.94 -1.57
CA LEU A 19 1.57 -16.80 -2.34
C LEU A 19 1.97 -15.47 -1.69
N ARG A 20 1.86 -15.38 -0.36
CA ARG A 20 2.33 -14.22 0.41
C ARG A 20 3.83 -13.99 0.23
N HIS A 21 4.63 -15.06 0.29
CA HIS A 21 6.07 -14.96 0.08
C HIS A 21 6.41 -14.41 -1.32
N TRP A 22 5.68 -14.81 -2.36
CA TRP A 22 5.89 -14.27 -3.71
C TRP A 22 5.55 -12.79 -3.80
N THR A 23 4.47 -12.35 -3.14
CA THR A 23 4.12 -10.93 -3.14
C THR A 23 5.15 -10.08 -2.39
N ASP A 24 5.72 -10.60 -1.30
CA ASP A 24 6.77 -9.89 -0.53
C ASP A 24 8.02 -9.68 -1.39
N VAL A 25 8.46 -10.71 -2.13
CA VAL A 25 9.60 -10.62 -3.05
C VAL A 25 9.31 -9.70 -4.25
N ALA A 26 8.06 -9.67 -4.72
CA ALA A 26 7.65 -8.81 -5.83
C ALA A 26 7.27 -7.38 -5.39
N GLY A 27 7.30 -7.05 -4.09
CA GLY A 27 6.86 -5.74 -3.58
C GLY A 27 5.37 -5.45 -3.77
N GLY A 28 4.54 -6.50 -3.83
CA GLY A 28 3.09 -6.40 -3.90
C GLY A 28 2.39 -6.91 -2.64
N LEU A 29 1.09 -7.15 -2.74
CA LEU A 29 0.24 -7.56 -1.61
C LEU A 29 -0.51 -8.84 -1.94
N TYR A 30 -0.63 -9.71 -0.93
CA TYR A 30 -1.53 -10.87 -0.95
C TYR A 30 -2.84 -10.52 -0.25
N PHE A 31 -3.95 -10.77 -0.94
CA PHE A 31 -5.31 -10.60 -0.42
C PHE A 31 -6.00 -11.97 -0.40
N GLU A 32 -6.64 -12.26 0.73
CA GLU A 32 -7.41 -13.49 0.90
C GLU A 32 -8.91 -13.19 0.87
N ALA A 33 -9.61 -13.82 -0.05
CA ALA A 33 -11.04 -13.69 -0.23
C ALA A 33 -11.72 -15.04 0.05
N GLN A 34 -12.67 -15.05 0.99
CA GLN A 34 -13.43 -16.25 1.37
C GLN A 34 -14.79 -16.32 0.64
N ASP A 35 -15.25 -15.21 0.08
CA ASP A 35 -16.53 -15.08 -0.60
C ASP A 35 -16.49 -14.05 -1.74
N ALA A 36 -17.56 -13.98 -2.54
CA ALA A 36 -17.62 -13.07 -3.69
C ALA A 36 -17.47 -11.59 -3.29
N ARG A 37 -17.91 -11.21 -2.09
CA ARG A 37 -17.82 -9.83 -1.60
C ARG A 37 -16.38 -9.45 -1.22
N SER A 38 -15.68 -10.34 -0.53
CA SER A 38 -14.27 -10.19 -0.19
C SER A 38 -13.37 -10.28 -1.42
N LEU A 39 -13.77 -11.03 -2.45
CA LEU A 39 -13.08 -11.04 -3.75
C LEU A 39 -13.15 -9.68 -4.45
N ASP A 40 -14.34 -9.10 -4.57
CA ASP A 40 -14.53 -7.78 -5.18
C ASP A 40 -13.73 -6.69 -4.45
N ALA A 41 -13.77 -6.70 -3.11
CA ALA A 41 -12.99 -5.80 -2.27
C ALA A 41 -11.47 -6.00 -2.47
N SER A 42 -11.01 -7.25 -2.54
CA SER A 42 -9.59 -7.60 -2.74
C SER A 42 -9.09 -7.20 -4.13
N MET A 43 -9.91 -7.40 -5.16
CA MET A 43 -9.63 -6.96 -6.53
C MET A 43 -9.51 -5.44 -6.61
N THR A 44 -10.45 -4.73 -5.98
CA THR A 44 -10.39 -3.27 -5.88
C THR A 44 -9.13 -2.82 -5.16
N ALA A 45 -8.78 -3.43 -4.02
CA ALA A 45 -7.57 -3.11 -3.28
C ALA A 45 -6.28 -3.41 -4.07
N ALA A 46 -6.24 -4.50 -4.83
CA ALA A 46 -5.09 -4.91 -5.64
C ALA A 46 -4.78 -3.94 -6.80
N THR A 47 -5.75 -3.13 -7.24
CA THR A 47 -5.54 -2.12 -8.29
C THR A 47 -5.14 -0.75 -7.73
N ARG A 48 -5.21 -0.55 -6.40
CA ARG A 48 -4.89 0.74 -5.80
C ARG A 48 -3.42 1.08 -6.00
N PRO A 49 -3.11 2.33 -6.38
CA PRO A 49 -1.73 2.76 -6.54
C PRO A 49 -1.02 2.77 -5.18
N GLY A 50 0.25 2.42 -5.20
CA GLY A 50 1.15 2.66 -4.07
C GLY A 50 1.49 4.15 -3.96
N PHE A 51 2.00 4.55 -2.81
CA PHE A 51 2.63 5.85 -2.61
C PHE A 51 3.89 5.72 -1.77
N THR A 52 4.80 6.68 -1.92
CA THR A 52 5.98 6.83 -1.06
C THR A 52 5.95 8.16 -0.34
N ILE A 53 6.42 8.16 0.90
CA ILE A 53 6.61 9.37 1.71
C ILE A 53 8.10 9.67 1.69
N VAL A 54 8.47 10.87 1.21
CA VAL A 54 9.86 11.31 1.18
C VAL A 54 10.11 12.49 2.11
N ASN A 55 11.27 12.49 2.77
CA ASN A 55 11.72 13.61 3.62
C ASN A 55 12.37 14.74 2.79
N ALA A 56 12.84 15.78 3.46
CA ALA A 56 13.50 16.93 2.84
C ALA A 56 14.81 16.56 2.10
N GLN A 57 15.47 15.47 2.50
CA GLN A 57 16.65 14.92 1.84
C GLN A 57 16.29 14.01 0.65
N ASN A 58 15.01 14.00 0.24
CA ASN A 58 14.48 13.17 -0.83
C ASN A 58 14.63 11.66 -0.59
N GLN A 59 14.77 11.24 0.67
CA GLN A 59 14.85 9.84 1.08
C GLN A 59 13.44 9.32 1.36
N VAL A 60 13.15 8.09 0.90
CA VAL A 60 11.91 7.39 1.24
C VAL A 60 11.97 7.00 2.71
N VAL A 61 11.05 7.54 3.51
CA VAL A 61 10.94 7.23 4.95
C VAL A 61 9.86 6.20 5.22
N ALA A 62 8.87 6.09 4.33
CA ALA A 62 7.82 5.08 4.42
C ALA A 62 7.10 4.90 3.08
N GLU A 63 6.37 3.81 2.94
CA GLU A 63 5.56 3.47 1.77
C GLU A 63 4.17 3.01 2.20
N GLY A 64 3.19 3.15 1.31
CA GLY A 64 1.82 2.73 1.59
C GLY A 64 0.99 2.53 0.32
N THR A 65 -0.29 2.21 0.50
CA THR A 65 -1.26 2.05 -0.59
C THR A 65 -2.39 3.05 -0.40
N VAL A 66 -2.83 3.70 -1.49
CA VAL A 66 -3.93 4.68 -1.43
C VAL A 66 -5.19 4.02 -0.84
N GLY A 67 -5.85 4.70 0.10
CA GLY A 67 -7.04 4.19 0.78
C GLY A 67 -6.81 2.94 1.64
N GLY A 68 -5.56 2.53 1.85
CA GLY A 68 -5.17 1.49 2.79
C GLY A 68 -4.99 2.01 4.21
N GLU A 69 -4.26 1.25 5.03
CA GLU A 69 -3.94 1.64 6.40
C GLU A 69 -3.06 2.90 6.47
N ALA A 70 -3.21 3.67 7.55
CA ALA A 70 -2.40 4.85 7.79
C ALA A 70 -0.95 4.45 8.07
N VAL A 71 -0.01 5.19 7.46
CA VAL A 71 1.42 4.97 7.60
C VAL A 71 1.97 5.86 8.71
N THR A 72 2.59 5.26 9.72
CA THR A 72 3.20 6.00 10.84
C THR A 72 4.54 6.60 10.44
N VAL A 73 4.70 7.90 10.65
CA VAL A 73 5.96 8.63 10.46
C VAL A 73 6.23 9.52 11.66
N MET A 74 7.48 9.95 11.80
CA MET A 74 7.81 11.00 12.77
C MET A 74 7.08 12.30 12.42
N PRO A 75 6.84 13.19 13.41
CA PRO A 75 6.33 14.52 13.13
C PRO A 75 7.30 15.30 12.24
N GLY A 76 6.78 15.99 11.22
CA GLY A 76 7.61 16.72 10.27
C GLY A 76 6.90 17.05 8.96
N THR A 77 7.65 17.65 8.04
CA THR A 77 7.19 17.96 6.68
C THR A 77 7.75 16.93 5.71
N TYR A 78 6.85 16.38 4.89
CA TYR A 78 7.15 15.33 3.93
C TYR A 78 6.53 15.66 2.58
N THR A 79 6.99 14.97 1.54
CA THR A 79 6.30 14.94 0.25
C THR A 79 5.75 13.53 0.02
N VAL A 80 4.45 13.42 -0.22
CA VAL A 80 3.82 12.16 -0.62
C VAL A 80 3.82 12.09 -2.14
N ARG A 81 4.26 10.96 -2.70
CA ARG A 81 4.36 10.71 -4.14
C ARG A 81 3.55 9.47 -4.52
N LEU A 82 2.64 9.60 -5.47
CA LEU A 82 1.94 8.44 -6.03
C LEU A 82 2.85 7.65 -6.97
N ALA A 83 2.80 6.33 -6.86
CA ALA A 83 3.42 5.42 -7.81
C ALA A 83 2.67 5.45 -9.14
N GLY A 84 3.40 5.56 -10.25
CA GLY A 84 2.84 5.54 -11.61
C GLY A 84 3.40 6.66 -12.50
N LYS A 85 3.11 6.59 -13.81
CA LYS A 85 3.68 7.49 -14.84
C LYS A 85 3.35 8.97 -14.64
N ALA A 86 2.28 9.30 -13.93
CA ALA A 86 1.83 10.68 -13.72
C ALA A 86 2.50 11.40 -12.54
N GLY A 87 3.31 10.71 -11.71
CA GLY A 87 4.23 11.32 -10.73
C GLY A 87 3.62 12.38 -9.81
N ARG A 88 2.32 12.31 -9.50
CA ARG A 88 1.65 13.31 -8.66
C ARG A 88 2.27 13.32 -7.28
N SER A 89 2.54 14.51 -6.77
CA SER A 89 3.12 14.67 -5.44
C SER A 89 2.59 15.91 -4.74
N GLN A 90 2.51 15.83 -3.41
CA GLN A 90 2.04 16.92 -2.56
C GLN A 90 2.84 16.96 -1.28
N GLN A 91 3.20 18.17 -0.85
CA GLN A 91 3.81 18.40 0.44
C GLN A 91 2.74 18.32 1.55
N VAL A 92 3.07 17.67 2.65
CA VAL A 92 2.21 17.51 3.82
C VAL A 92 3.02 17.71 5.09
N THR A 93 2.40 18.31 6.11
CA THR A 93 2.97 18.42 7.45
C THR A 93 2.19 17.54 8.40
N VAL A 94 2.89 16.61 9.06
CA VAL A 94 2.32 15.67 10.03
C VAL A 94 2.67 16.16 11.44
N LYS A 95 1.65 16.31 12.29
CA LYS A 95 1.81 16.68 13.69
C LYS A 95 1.89 15.43 14.59
N PRO A 96 2.51 15.53 15.79
CA PRO A 96 2.55 14.41 16.72
C PRO A 96 1.16 13.89 17.09
N GLY A 97 0.94 12.59 16.95
CA GLY A 97 -0.31 11.93 17.30
C GLY A 97 -1.50 12.21 16.38
N GLU A 98 -1.29 12.91 15.25
CA GLU A 98 -2.35 13.26 14.30
C GLU A 98 -2.22 12.43 13.01
N THR A 99 -3.35 12.03 12.45
CA THR A 99 -3.42 11.44 11.11
C THR A 99 -3.77 12.52 10.09
N THR A 100 -2.90 12.75 9.12
CA THR A 100 -3.14 13.71 8.04
C THR A 100 -3.57 12.99 6.77
N ALA A 101 -4.76 13.31 6.26
CA ALA A 101 -5.24 12.81 4.97
C ALA A 101 -4.65 13.64 3.82
N VAL A 102 -4.24 12.97 2.74
CA VAL A 102 -3.68 13.61 1.53
C VAL A 102 -4.54 13.21 0.33
N ALA A 103 -4.95 14.18 -0.48
CA ALA A 103 -5.74 13.98 -1.70
C ALA A 103 -4.95 14.46 -2.93
N LEU A 104 -4.73 13.56 -3.89
CA LEU A 104 -3.86 13.72 -5.07
C LEU A 104 -4.57 13.32 -6.38
#